data_AF-A0A7Y3AIJ2-F1
#
_entry.id   AF-A0A7Y3AIJ2-F1
#
_cell.length_a   1.000
_cell.length_b   1.000
_cell.length_c   1.000
_cell.angle_alpha   90.00
_cell.angle_beta   90.00
_cell.angle_gamma   90.00
#
_symmetry.space_group_name_H-M   'P 1'
#
loop_
_entity.id
_entity.type
_entity.pdbx_description
1 polymer ?
#
loop_
_entity_poly.entity_id
_entity_poly.type
_entity_poly.pdbx_seq_one_letter_code
_entity_poly.pdbx_strand_id
1 'polypeptide(L)'
;MPSVPKSTIANRLVCPICGNDEDFFELANDVLLTSYYRQNSDGSFSHESDASQTNGDVLLFCGSCEEDLTYFHQRFKEMIF
;
A
#
# COMPACT_ATOMS: atom_id res chain seq x y z
N MET A 1 -15.11 -21.73 30.96
CA MET A 1 -13.98 -20.78 31.08
C MET A 1 -14.48 -19.44 30.54
N PRO A 2 -14.40 -18.33 31.29
CA PRO A 2 -14.78 -17.03 30.76
C PRO A 2 -13.70 -16.56 29.78
N SER A 3 -14.10 -16.27 28.54
CA SER A 3 -13.26 -15.72 27.48
C SER A 3 -12.81 -14.31 27.84
N VAL A 4 -11.50 -14.08 27.91
CA VAL A 4 -10.90 -12.76 28.11
C VAL A 4 -11.36 -11.85 26.95
N PRO A 5 -11.89 -10.64 27.22
CA PRO A 5 -12.18 -9.69 26.16
C PRO A 5 -10.88 -9.34 25.44
N LYS A 6 -10.78 -9.65 24.14
CA LYS A 6 -9.67 -9.23 23.29
C LYS A 6 -9.53 -7.72 23.45
N SER A 7 -8.41 -7.27 24.00
CA SER A 7 -8.04 -5.86 24.04
C SER A 7 -8.12 -5.32 22.62
N THR A 8 -9.15 -4.54 22.33
CA THR A 8 -9.28 -3.84 21.07
C THR A 8 -8.31 -2.68 21.12
N ILE A 9 -7.13 -2.86 20.52
CA ILE A 9 -6.28 -1.73 20.15
C ILE A 9 -7.17 -0.83 19.29
N ALA A 10 -7.46 0.39 19.76
CA ALA A 10 -8.50 1.25 19.19
C ALA A 10 -8.29 1.54 17.69
N ASN A 11 -7.05 1.44 17.22
CA ASN A 11 -6.66 1.64 15.83
C ASN A 11 -6.20 0.34 15.13
N ARG A 12 -6.77 -0.83 15.46
CA ARG A 12 -6.50 -2.05 14.68
C ARG A 12 -7.42 -2.11 13.45
N LEU A 13 -6.84 -2.24 12.26
CA LEU A 13 -7.59 -2.55 11.05
C LEU A 13 -7.82 -4.07 11.00
N VAL A 14 -9.07 -4.48 10.79
CA VAL A 14 -9.48 -5.88 10.66
C VAL A 14 -10.35 -5.98 9.40
N CYS A 15 -10.04 -6.93 8.53
CA CYS A 15 -10.86 -7.23 7.36
C CYS A 15 -12.24 -7.75 7.82
N PRO A 16 -13.34 -7.10 7.43
CA PRO A 16 -14.68 -7.51 7.86
C PRO A 16 -15.15 -8.82 7.22
N ILE A 17 -14.49 -9.28 6.16
CA ILE A 17 -14.89 -10.46 5.40
C ILE A 17 -14.23 -11.74 5.94
N CYS A 18 -12.91 -11.75 6.11
CA CYS A 18 -12.17 -12.94 6.56
C CYS A 18 -11.59 -12.83 7.97
N GLY A 19 -11.64 -11.66 8.60
CA GLY A 19 -11.08 -11.42 9.93
C GLY A 19 -9.56 -11.24 9.97
N ASN A 20 -8.87 -11.21 8.82
CA ASN A 20 -7.46 -10.89 8.74
C ASN A 20 -7.16 -9.50 9.33
N ASP A 21 -6.10 -9.41 10.11
CA ASP A 21 -5.68 -8.19 10.79
C ASP A 21 -4.16 -8.02 10.80
N GLU A 22 -3.47 -8.69 9.86
CA GLU A 22 -2.02 -8.71 9.70
C GLU A 22 -1.59 -8.21 8.31
N ASP A 23 -2.16 -8.77 7.24
CA ASP A 23 -1.69 -8.51 5.87
C ASP A 23 -2.61 -7.57 5.06
N PHE A 24 -2.06 -6.50 4.50
CA PHE A 24 -2.80 -5.56 3.63
C PHE A 24 -1.89 -5.08 2.50
N PHE A 25 -2.45 -4.75 1.34
CA PHE A 25 -1.67 -4.20 0.22
C PHE A 25 -2.43 -3.08 -0.48
N GLU A 26 -1.68 -2.15 -1.06
CA GLU A 26 -2.21 -1.06 -1.89
C GLU A 26 -2.01 -1.37 -3.38
N LEU A 27 -2.99 -1.03 -4.20
CA LEU A 27 -2.90 -1.07 -5.66
C LEU A 27 -3.07 0.35 -6.20
N ALA A 28 -2.00 0.90 -6.73
CA ALA A 28 -2.01 2.20 -7.39
C ALA A 28 -2.30 2.02 -8.89
N ASN A 29 -3.45 2.52 -9.34
CA ASN A 29 -3.75 2.58 -10.77
C ASN A 29 -3.09 3.82 -11.40
N ASP A 30 -2.74 3.72 -12.69
CA ASP A 30 -2.18 4.82 -13.48
C ASP A 30 -0.94 5.48 -12.87
N VAL A 31 0.09 4.68 -12.62
CA VAL A 31 1.42 5.16 -12.21
C VAL A 31 2.22 5.59 -13.44
N LEU A 32 2.61 6.86 -13.49
CA LEU A 32 3.57 7.37 -14.45
C LEU A 32 4.98 7.31 -13.84
N LEU A 33 5.82 6.42 -14.35
CA LEU A 33 7.24 6.33 -13.99
C LEU A 33 8.11 7.05 -15.03
N THR A 34 8.88 8.04 -14.59
CA THR A 34 9.87 8.74 -15.42
C THR A 34 11.26 8.41 -14.90
N SER A 35 12.04 7.66 -15.68
CA SER A 35 13.43 7.31 -15.35
C SER A 35 14.41 8.20 -16.12
N TYR A 36 15.37 8.78 -15.39
CA TYR A 36 16.38 9.66 -15.95
C TYR A 36 17.70 8.90 -16.10
N TYR A 37 18.25 8.91 -17.32
CA TYR A 37 19.51 8.26 -17.65
C TYR A 37 20.50 9.26 -18.23
N ARG A 38 21.77 9.13 -17.85
CA ARG A 38 22.89 9.86 -18.44
C ARG A 38 23.70 8.91 -19.30
N GLN A 39 23.97 9.29 -20.55
CA GLN A 39 24.89 8.55 -21.40
C GLN A 39 26.35 8.86 -21.03
N ASN A 40 27.15 7.82 -20.83
CA ASN A 40 28.57 7.89 -20.52
C ASN A 40 29.41 8.00 -21.81
N SER A 41 30.68 8.40 -21.67
CA SER A 41 31.61 8.56 -22.80
C SER A 41 31.98 7.25 -23.51
N ASP A 42 31.83 6.12 -22.83
CA ASP A 42 32.01 4.78 -23.38
C ASP A 42 30.73 4.25 -24.10
N GLY A 43 29.67 5.05 -24.13
CA GLY A 43 28.39 4.73 -24.76
C GLY A 43 27.40 3.98 -23.87
N SER A 44 27.77 3.62 -22.64
CA SER A 44 26.85 3.04 -21.66
C SER A 44 25.91 4.10 -21.05
N PHE A 45 24.90 3.67 -20.28
CA PHE A 45 23.99 4.58 -19.58
C PHE A 45 24.07 4.37 -18.07
N SER A 46 24.15 5.48 -17.33
CA SER A 46 24.02 5.53 -15.88
C SER A 46 22.59 5.95 -15.54
N HIS A 47 21.93 5.21 -14.65
CA HIS A 47 20.66 5.65 -14.05
C HIS A 47 20.96 6.74 -13.03
N GLU A 48 20.27 7.88 -13.15
CA GLU A 48 20.48 9.04 -12.28
C GLU A 48 19.39 9.12 -11.21
N SER A 49 18.13 8.99 -11.61
CA SER A 49 16.98 9.07 -10.70
C SER A 49 15.70 8.55 -11.36
N ASP A 50 14.71 8.28 -10.51
CA ASP A 50 13.33 8.03 -10.93
C ASP A 50 12.40 9.08 -10.32
N ALA A 51 11.39 9.47 -11.08
CA ALA A 51 10.25 10.22 -10.59
C ALA A 51 8.97 9.43 -10.89
N SER A 52 8.25 9.03 -9.85
CA SER A 52 6.94 8.38 -9.97
C SER A 52 5.84 9.37 -9.60
N GLN A 53 4.85 9.50 -10.47
CA GLN A 53 3.61 10.23 -10.18
C GLN A 53 2.44 9.26 -10.24
N THR A 54 1.66 9.23 -9.17
CA THR A 54 0.43 8.44 -9.09
C THR A 54 -0.72 9.36 -9.48
N ASN A 55 -1.32 9.14 -10.66
CA ASN A 55 -2.39 10.00 -11.15
C ASN A 55 -3.79 9.45 -10.84
N GLY A 56 -3.90 8.18 -10.47
CA GLY A 56 -5.15 7.50 -10.15
C GLY A 56 -5.40 7.29 -8.65
N ASP A 57 -6.52 6.65 -8.35
CA ASP A 57 -6.87 6.21 -7.00
C ASP A 57 -5.93 5.07 -6.56
N VAL A 58 -5.45 5.19 -5.32
CA VAL A 58 -4.75 4.08 -4.63
C VAL A 58 -5.80 3.31 -3.87
N LEU A 59 -6.01 2.06 -4.27
CA LEU A 59 -6.98 1.15 -3.68
C LEU A 59 -6.32 0.34 -2.55
N LEU A 60 -7.07 0.01 -1.51
CA LEU A 60 -6.60 -0.82 -0.41
C LEU A 60 -7.27 -2.18 -0.46
N PHE A 61 -6.51 -3.26 -0.29
CA PHE A 61 -7.03 -4.61 -0.31
C PHE A 61 -6.58 -5.43 0.91
N CYS A 62 -7.39 -6.43 1.27
CA CYS A 62 -7.03 -7.44 2.25
C CYS A 62 -5.98 -8.40 1.66
N GLY A 63 -4.87 -8.62 2.37
CA GLY A 63 -3.82 -9.56 1.93
C GLY A 63 -4.21 -11.04 1.98
N SER A 64 -5.26 -11.42 2.73
CA SER A 64 -5.66 -12.83 2.85
C SER A 64 -6.81 -13.24 1.93
N CYS A 65 -7.75 -12.34 1.64
CA CYS A 65 -8.94 -12.66 0.84
C CYS A 65 -9.15 -11.73 -0.36
N GLU A 66 -8.23 -10.80 -0.60
CA GLU A 66 -8.24 -9.87 -1.75
C GLU A 66 -9.49 -8.97 -1.82
N GLU A 67 -10.23 -8.84 -0.71
CA GLU A 67 -11.39 -7.95 -0.63
C GLU A 67 -10.97 -6.49 -0.75
N ASP A 68 -11.75 -5.69 -1.47
CA ASP A 68 -11.61 -4.24 -1.55
C ASP A 68 -11.96 -3.58 -0.20
N LEU A 69 -10.95 -2.98 0.41
CA LEU A 69 -11.00 -2.23 1.66
C LEU A 69 -10.74 -0.74 1.44
N THR A 70 -10.85 -0.23 0.22
CA THR A 70 -10.55 1.17 -0.14
C THR A 70 -11.35 2.16 0.69
N TYR A 71 -12.54 1.79 1.19
CA TYR A 71 -13.30 2.64 2.10
C TYR A 71 -12.59 2.94 3.44
N PHE A 72 -11.63 2.09 3.85
CA PHE A 72 -10.77 2.31 5.02
C PHE A 72 -9.47 3.05 4.69
N HIS A 73 -9.21 3.35 3.41
CA HIS A 73 -7.92 3.82 2.94
C HIS A 73 -7.45 5.12 3.62
N GLN A 74 -8.35 6.08 3.83
CA GLN A 74 -8.01 7.32 4.51
C GLN A 74 -7.50 7.07 5.94
N ARG A 75 -8.20 6.23 6.71
CA ARG A 75 -7.77 5.86 8.07
C ARG A 75 -6.48 5.05 8.04
N PHE A 76 -6.33 4.15 7.07
CA PHE A 76 -5.12 3.36 6.89
C PHE A 76 -3.89 4.25 6.65
N LYS A 77 -4.01 5.28 5.79
CA LYS A 77 -2.94 6.26 5.54
C LYS A 77 -2.49 7.03 6.78
N GLU A 78 -3.40 7.34 7.70
CA GLU A 78 -3.09 8.00 8.98
C GLU A 78 -2.33 7.09 9.96
N MET A 79 -2.23 5.79 9.67
CA MET A 79 -1.58 4.78 10.51
C MET A 79 -0.19 4.35 10.00
N ILE A 80 0.27 4.90 8.87
CA ILE A 80 1.60 4.63 8.29
C ILE A 80 2.58 5.70 8.79
N PHE A 81 3.72 5.27 9.34
CA PHE A 81 4.79 6.12 9.88
C PHE A 81 6.13 5.83 9.23
#